data_AF-A0A955NZ46-F1
#
_entry.id   AF-A0A955NZ46-F1
#
_cell.length_a   1.000
_cell.length_b   1.000
_cell.length_c   1.000
_cell.angle_alpha   90.00
_cell.angle_beta   90.00
_cell.angle_gamma   90.00
#
_symmetry.space_group_name_H-M   'P 1'
#
loop_
_entity.id
_entity.type
_entity.pdbx_description
1 polymer ?
#
loop_
_entity_poly.entity_id
_entity_poly.type
_entity_poly.pdbx_seq_one_letter_code
_entity_poly.pdbx_strand_id
1 'polypeptide(L)'
;IPGLLFLGTGLAVSNALAVLDAYFGHRDAVFERTPKSGGEKSSLYATIPSRSLWLELGLALYLVGCILIAAIHGLWASIPFLAVFAIGFGGVGYQSLVERVAQNHHSKNWPRLVRPTGRARR
;
A
#
# COMPACT_ATOMS: atom_id res chain seq x y z
N ILE A 1 7.23 -17.95 -12.78
CA ILE A 1 8.05 -17.19 -11.80
C ILE A 1 7.89 -15.67 -11.93
N PRO A 2 7.85 -15.04 -13.12
CA PRO A 2 7.74 -13.56 -13.23
C PRO A 2 6.55 -12.92 -12.49
N GLY A 3 5.37 -13.57 -12.51
CA GLY A 3 4.21 -13.09 -11.74
C GLY A 3 4.41 -13.13 -10.22
N LEU A 4 5.23 -14.03 -9.71
CA LEU A 4 5.55 -14.11 -8.29
C LEU A 4 6.49 -12.96 -7.87
N LEU A 5 7.42 -12.56 -8.74
CA LEU A 5 8.26 -11.38 -8.54
C LEU A 5 7.42 -10.11 -8.54
N PHE A 6 6.48 -10.00 -9.47
CA PHE A 6 5.53 -8.88 -9.50
C PHE A 6 4.71 -8.79 -8.20
N LEU A 7 4.12 -9.89 -7.74
CA LEU A 7 3.34 -9.89 -6.49
C LEU A 7 4.22 -9.64 -5.25
N GLY A 8 5.39 -10.28 -5.18
CA GLY A 8 6.31 -10.13 -4.05
C GLY A 8 6.84 -8.70 -3.91
N THR A 9 7.12 -8.03 -5.03
CA THR A 9 7.60 -6.64 -5.03
C THR A 9 6.51 -5.67 -4.57
N GLY A 10 5.28 -5.86 -5.02
CA GLY A 10 4.13 -5.07 -4.55
C GLY A 10 3.91 -5.15 -3.03
N LEU A 11 4.04 -6.36 -2.45
CA LEU A 11 3.86 -6.58 -1.01
C LEU A 11 5.08 -6.16 -0.17
N ALA A 12 6.26 -6.05 -0.77
CA ALA A 12 7.49 -5.78 -0.04
C ALA A 12 7.49 -4.39 0.63
N VAL A 13 6.94 -3.35 -0.02
CA VAL A 13 6.94 -1.98 0.52
C VAL A 13 5.99 -1.86 1.70
N SER A 14 4.77 -2.38 1.59
CA SER A 14 3.80 -2.37 2.69
C SER A 14 4.33 -3.13 3.90
N ASN A 15 4.97 -4.29 3.66
CA ASN A 15 5.54 -5.10 4.71
C ASN A 15 6.75 -4.41 5.37
N ALA A 16 7.63 -3.79 4.58
CA ALA A 16 8.80 -3.05 5.09
C ALA A 16 8.37 -1.88 5.97
N LEU A 17 7.34 -1.14 5.59
CA LEU A 17 6.80 -0.04 6.39
C LEU A 17 6.17 -0.53 7.69
N ALA A 18 5.40 -1.63 7.67
CA ALA A 18 4.83 -2.19 8.89
C ALA A 18 5.93 -2.60 9.90
N VAL A 19 7.02 -3.21 9.41
CA VAL A 19 8.19 -3.55 10.24
C VAL A 19 8.88 -2.28 10.76
N LEU A 20 9.00 -1.25 9.93
CA LEU A 20 9.62 0.01 10.33
C LEU A 20 8.79 0.75 11.39
N ASP A 21 7.47 0.80 11.21
CA ASP A 21 6.53 1.38 12.17
C ASP A 21 6.55 0.63 13.50
N ALA A 22 6.67 -0.71 13.46
CA ALA A 22 6.87 -1.55 14.65
C ALA A 22 8.20 -1.27 15.35
N TYR A 23 9.28 -1.10 14.58
CA TYR A 23 10.62 -0.81 15.11
C TYR A 23 10.67 0.55 15.82
N PHE A 24 10.03 1.57 15.25
CA PHE A 24 9.96 2.90 15.87
C PHE A 24 8.92 3.02 16.99
N GLY A 25 8.25 1.92 17.38
CA GLY A 25 7.39 1.86 18.55
C GLY A 25 6.01 2.51 18.37
N HIS A 26 5.50 2.62 17.15
CA HIS A 26 4.14 3.08 16.92
C HIS A 26 3.14 2.03 17.44
N ARG A 27 2.16 2.47 18.25
CA ARG A 27 1.19 1.57 18.92
C ARG A 27 0.25 0.83 17.97
N ASP A 28 0.14 1.29 16.73
CA ASP A 28 -0.65 0.66 15.67
C ASP A 28 0.02 -0.59 15.07
N ALA A 29 1.26 -0.89 15.46
CA ALA A 29 2.01 -2.07 15.02
C ALA A 29 1.71 -3.36 15.82
N VAL A 30 0.82 -3.28 16.81
CA VAL A 30 0.36 -4.49 17.52
C VAL A 30 -0.43 -5.33 16.52
N PHE A 31 0.05 -6.55 16.27
CA PHE A 31 -0.67 -7.54 15.50
C PHE A 31 -1.99 -7.87 16.21
N GLU A 32 -3.07 -7.16 15.84
CA GLU A 32 -4.40 -7.52 16.29
C GLU A 32 -4.68 -8.94 15.79
N ARG A 33 -4.89 -9.86 16.75
CA ARG A 33 -5.29 -11.23 16.46
C ARG A 33 -6.50 -11.14 15.53
N THR A 34 -6.43 -11.82 14.39
CA THR A 34 -7.55 -11.89 13.44
C THR A 34 -8.83 -12.22 14.20
N PRO A 35 -9.86 -11.34 14.18
CA PRO A 35 -11.04 -11.53 14.99
C PRO A 35 -11.74 -12.81 14.55
N LYS A 36 -11.86 -13.79 15.46
CA LYS A 36 -12.41 -15.13 15.15
C LYS A 36 -13.94 -15.18 15.20
N SER A 37 -14.63 -14.05 15.09
CA SER A 37 -16.09 -14.01 15.22
C SER A 37 -16.77 -13.88 13.87
N GLY A 38 -17.58 -14.89 13.52
CA GLY A 38 -18.45 -14.92 12.35
C GLY A 38 -19.66 -14.00 12.46
N GLY A 39 -19.45 -12.71 12.75
CA GLY A 39 -20.51 -11.74 12.94
C GLY A 39 -20.04 -10.34 12.58
N GLU A 40 -20.74 -9.76 11.61
CA GLU A 40 -20.59 -8.40 11.08
C GLU A 40 -19.39 -8.14 10.16
N LYS A 41 -19.73 -7.86 8.90
CA LYS A 41 -18.86 -7.35 7.86
C LYS A 41 -18.38 -5.96 8.27
N SER A 42 -17.36 -5.88 9.14
CA SER A 42 -16.55 -4.66 9.27
C SER A 42 -15.80 -4.49 7.94
N SER A 43 -16.48 -3.85 7.00
CA SER A 43 -15.97 -3.41 5.71
C SER A 43 -15.13 -2.14 5.85
N LEU A 44 -14.49 -1.94 7.00
CA LEU A 44 -13.43 -0.95 7.13
C LEU A 44 -12.19 -1.53 6.45
N TYR A 45 -12.24 -1.46 5.12
CA TYR A 45 -11.12 -1.62 4.22
C TYR A 45 -9.98 -0.80 4.81
N ALA A 46 -9.01 -1.51 5.42
CA ALA A 46 -7.95 -0.91 6.19
C ALA A 46 -7.32 0.19 5.35
N THR A 47 -7.37 1.42 5.87
CA THR A 47 -6.79 2.58 5.20
C THR A 47 -5.33 2.28 4.98
N ILE A 48 -4.95 2.00 3.73
CA ILE A 48 -3.55 1.84 3.35
C ILE A 48 -2.84 3.11 3.85
N PRO A 49 -1.74 3.01 4.61
CA PRO A 49 -1.07 4.19 5.15
C PRO A 49 -0.62 5.11 4.00
N SER A 50 -0.83 6.42 4.15
CA SER A 50 -0.47 7.43 3.13
C SER A 50 0.99 7.37 2.72
N ARG A 51 1.87 6.96 3.65
CA ARG A 51 3.31 6.82 3.44
C ARG A 51 3.66 5.72 2.42
N SER A 52 2.93 4.60 2.40
CA SER A 52 3.20 3.49 1.47
C SER A 52 3.00 3.90 0.03
N LEU A 53 1.90 4.61 -0.24
CA LEU A 53 1.59 5.10 -1.59
C LEU A 53 2.70 6.00 -2.15
N TRP A 54 3.17 6.98 -1.38
CA TRP A 54 4.22 7.90 -1.85
C TRP A 54 5.55 7.17 -2.10
N LEU A 55 5.89 6.19 -1.26
CA LEU A 55 7.10 5.39 -1.43
C LEU A 55 7.00 4.47 -2.65
N GLU A 56 5.88 3.78 -2.84
CA GLU A 56 5.62 2.92 -4.00
C GLU A 56 5.71 3.72 -5.31
N LEU A 57 5.08 4.89 -5.36
CA LEU A 57 5.08 5.76 -6.53
C LEU A 57 6.48 6.33 -6.81
N GLY A 58 7.19 6.75 -5.76
CA GLY A 58 8.56 7.24 -5.87
C GLY A 58 9.53 6.16 -6.36
N LEU A 59 9.40 4.93 -5.86
CA LEU A 59 10.22 3.79 -6.27
C LEU A 59 9.94 3.37 -7.71
N ALA A 60 8.66 3.38 -8.13
CA ALA A 60 8.27 3.15 -9.51
C ALA A 60 8.88 4.20 -10.46
N LEU A 61 8.81 5.49 -10.11
CA LEU A 61 9.39 6.56 -10.90
C LEU A 61 10.93 6.45 -10.99
N TYR A 62 11.58 6.12 -9.88
CA TYR A 62 13.02 5.87 -9.84
C TYR A 62 13.43 4.75 -10.80
N LEU A 63 12.71 3.63 -10.79
CA LEU A 63 12.98 2.50 -11.69
C LEU A 63 12.74 2.84 -13.16
N VAL A 64 11.71 3.64 -13.46
CA VAL A 64 11.52 4.17 -14.84
C VAL A 64 12.73 4.98 -15.27
N GLY A 65 13.26 5.84 -14.39
CA GLY A 65 14.52 6.56 -14.64
C GLY A 65 15.70 5.62 -14.89
N CYS A 66 15.84 4.57 -14.09
CA CYS A 66 16.88 3.55 -14.30
C CYS A 66 16.72 2.80 -15.62
N ILE A 67 15.49 2.52 -16.08
CA ILE A 67 15.24 1.90 -17.38
C ILE A 67 15.69 2.82 -18.51
N LEU A 68 15.41 4.13 -18.42
CA LEU A 68 15.87 5.11 -19.41
C LEU A 68 17.40 5.17 -19.48
N ILE A 69 18.07 5.23 -18.32
CA ILE A 69 19.53 5.22 -18.24
C ILE A 69 20.10 3.91 -18.82
N ALA A 70 19.52 2.76 -18.45
CA ALA A 70 19.94 1.46 -18.97
C ALA A 70 19.78 1.36 -20.49
N ALA A 71 18.71 1.94 -21.05
CA ALA A 71 18.50 2.00 -22.49
C ALA A 71 19.57 2.85 -23.20
N ILE A 72 19.92 4.01 -22.63
CA ILE A 72 20.97 4.90 -23.17
C ILE A 72 22.35 4.20 -23.16
N HIS A 73 22.67 3.47 -22.09
CA HIS A 73 23.94 2.75 -21.96
C HIS A 73 23.95 1.37 -22.64
N GLY A 74 22.86 0.95 -23.30
CA GLY A 74 22.78 -0.33 -24.01
C GLY A 74 22.74 -1.56 -23.10
N LEU A 75 22.34 -1.44 -21.83
CA LEU A 75 22.18 -2.57 -20.90
C LEU A 75 20.84 -3.28 -21.11
N TRP A 76 20.64 -3.85 -22.29
CA TRP A 76 19.39 -4.52 -22.69
C TRP A 76 19.00 -5.68 -21.78
N ALA A 77 19.98 -6.38 -21.20
CA ALA A 77 19.73 -7.50 -20.28
C ALA A 77 19.08 -7.07 -18.94
N SER A 78 19.36 -5.85 -18.48
CA SER A 78 18.84 -5.34 -17.20
C SER A 78 17.40 -4.81 -17.32
N ILE A 79 17.01 -4.32 -18.51
CA ILE A 79 15.69 -3.74 -18.78
C ILE A 79 14.53 -4.66 -18.39
N PRO A 80 14.45 -5.95 -18.80
CA PRO A 80 13.31 -6.80 -18.45
C PRO A 80 13.21 -7.03 -16.94
N PHE A 81 14.33 -7.07 -16.22
CA PHE A 81 14.32 -7.19 -14.76
C PHE A 81 13.76 -5.92 -14.13
N LEU A 82 14.31 -4.75 -14.50
CA LEU A 82 13.83 -3.45 -14.01
C LEU A 82 12.36 -3.20 -14.33
N ALA A 83 11.90 -3.63 -15.51
CA ALA A 83 10.50 -3.49 -15.93
C ALA A 83 9.54 -4.26 -15.01
N VAL A 84 9.89 -5.49 -14.58
CA VAL A 84 9.05 -6.26 -13.64
C VAL A 84 8.91 -5.53 -12.30
N PHE A 85 9.98 -4.94 -11.77
CA PHE A 85 9.91 -4.14 -10.54
C PHE A 85 9.11 -2.85 -10.74
N ALA A 86 9.34 -2.14 -11.84
CA ALA A 86 8.64 -0.89 -12.14
C ALA A 86 7.13 -1.12 -12.25
N ILE A 87 6.73 -2.20 -12.93
CA ILE A 87 5.32 -2.61 -13.04
C ILE A 87 4.78 -3.04 -11.68
N GLY A 88 5.55 -3.82 -10.89
CA GLY A 88 5.20 -4.23 -9.53
C GLY A 88 4.83 -3.08 -8.61
N PHE A 89 5.75 -2.13 -8.44
CA PHE A 89 5.51 -0.96 -7.59
C PHE A 89 4.47 0.00 -8.18
N GLY A 90 4.50 0.21 -9.50
CA GLY A 90 3.54 1.06 -10.19
C GLY A 90 2.11 0.54 -10.11
N GLY A 91 1.91 -0.78 -10.20
CA GLY A 91 0.60 -1.41 -10.11
C GLY A 91 -0.03 -1.27 -8.73
N VAL A 92 0.74 -1.52 -7.66
CA VAL A 92 0.26 -1.34 -6.28
C VAL A 92 0.01 0.13 -5.96
N GLY A 93 0.91 1.03 -6.37
CA GLY A 93 0.71 2.47 -6.21
C GLY A 93 -0.53 2.99 -6.95
N TYR A 94 -0.79 2.49 -8.17
CA TYR A 94 -1.99 2.84 -8.93
C TYR A 94 -3.27 2.35 -8.26
N GLN A 95 -3.32 1.08 -7.83
CA GLN A 95 -4.49 0.54 -7.12
C GLN A 95 -4.76 1.30 -5.82
N SER A 96 -3.71 1.61 -5.05
CA SER A 96 -3.80 2.44 -3.85
C SER A 96 -4.32 3.85 -4.13
N LEU A 97 -3.95 4.45 -5.28
CA LEU A 97 -4.46 5.76 -5.69
C LEU A 97 -5.93 5.71 -6.09
N VAL A 98 -6.33 4.70 -6.87
CA VAL A 98 -7.73 4.52 -7.29
C VAL A 98 -8.63 4.31 -6.07
N GLU A 99 -8.22 3.46 -5.13
CA GLU A 99 -8.94 3.22 -3.89
C GLU A 99 -9.08 4.51 -3.07
N ARG A 100 -8.02 5.32 -2.94
CA ARG A 100 -8.08 6.62 -2.25
C ARG A 100 -9.02 7.61 -2.94
N VAL A 101 -8.96 7.71 -4.26
CA VAL A 101 -9.83 8.61 -5.03
C VAL A 101 -11.28 8.18 -4.84
N ALA A 102 -11.57 6.88 -4.95
CA ALA A 102 -12.91 6.32 -4.71
C ALA A 102 -13.41 6.58 -3.27
N GLN A 103 -12.56 6.40 -2.26
CA GLN A 103 -12.89 6.70 -0.86
C GLN A 103 -13.11 8.18 -0.61
N ASN A 104 -12.36 9.07 -1.27
CA ASN A 104 -12.55 10.52 -1.17
C ASN A 104 -13.92 10.94 -1.75
N HIS A 105 -14.39 10.24 -2.79
CA HIS A 105 -15.75 10.42 -3.32
C HIS A 105 -16.83 9.87 -2.36
N HIS A 106 -16.60 8.72 -1.74
CA HIS A 106 -17.56 8.12 -0.80
C HIS A 106 -17.63 8.87 0.55
N SER A 107 -16.51 9.42 1.02
CA SER A 107 -16.41 10.22 2.25
C SER A 107 -17.24 11.51 2.19
N LYS A 108 -17.37 12.12 1.00
CA LYS A 108 -18.21 13.31 0.80
C LYS A 108 -19.71 13.06 0.99
N ASN A 109 -20.17 11.82 0.82
CA ASN A 109 -21.59 11.48 0.82
C ASN A 109 -22.04 10.69 2.07
N TRP A 110 -21.15 10.40 3.01
CA TRP A 110 -21.53 9.72 4.26
C TRP A 110 -22.05 10.72 5.30
N PRO A 111 -23.32 10.62 5.76
CA PRO A 111 -23.77 11.37 6.93
C PRO A 111 -22.94 10.90 8.13
N ARG A 112 -22.40 11.84 8.92
CA ARG A 112 -21.64 11.57 10.16
C ARG A 112 -22.50 10.86 11.23
N LEU A 113 -22.80 9.59 11.02
CA LEU A 113 -23.33 8.65 11.98
C LEU A 113 -22.26 7.55 11.99
N VAL A 114 -21.28 7.56 12.89
CA VAL A 114 -21.42 7.20 14.29
C VAL A 114 -20.33 7.96 15.07
N ARG A 115 -20.73 8.84 15.99
CA ARG A 115 -19.89 9.12 17.16
C ARG A 115 -20.16 7.97 18.13
N PRO A 116 -19.16 7.28 18.72
CA PRO A 116 -19.41 6.46 19.88
C PRO A 116 -19.85 7.38 21.03
N THR A 117 -21.16 7.62 21.13
CA THR A 117 -21.79 8.12 22.34
C THR A 117 -21.84 6.97 23.32
N GLY A 118 -20.94 6.97 24.29
CA GLY A 118 -20.92 5.89 25.26
C GLY A 118 -19.87 6.02 26.34
N ARG A 119 -19.63 7.23 26.86
CA ARG A 119 -19.01 7.39 28.17
C ARG A 119 -20.04 6.91 29.19
N ALA A 120 -20.11 5.59 29.41
CA ALA A 120 -20.86 5.00 30.49
C ALA A 120 -20.18 5.40 31.80
N ARG A 121 -20.77 6.42 32.43
CA ARG A 121 -20.60 6.77 33.84
C ARG A 121 -20.80 5.53 34.72
N ARG A 122 -19.77 5.12 35.46
CA ARG A 122 -19.69 5.02 36.93
C ARG A 122 -18.60 4.04 37.34
#